data_AF-A0A2D7IP32-F1
#
_entry.id   AF-A0A2D7IP32-F1
#
_cell.length_a   1.000
_cell.length_b   1.000
_cell.length_c   1.000
_cell.angle_alpha   90.00
_cell.angle_beta   90.00
_cell.angle_gamma   90.00
#
_symmetry.space_group_name_H-M   'P 1'
#
loop_
_entity.id
_entity.type
_entity.pdbx_description
1 polymer ?
#
loop_
_entity_poly.entity_id
_entity_poly.type
_entity_poly.pdbx_seq_one_letter_code
_entity_poly.pdbx_strand_id
1 'polypeptide(L)' 'MDKSYAKSEEKESKLGEWILFFNILLIFIWLLYELYASFNTEPSYRWEKSFNIVGLSLGIIFVFILLVALAKSLIKKTFS' A
#
# COMPACT_ATOMS: atom_id res chain seq x y z
N MET A 1 18.19 5.48 30.08
CA MET A 1 18.20 4.85 28.74
C MET A 1 19.20 5.61 27.89
N ASP A 2 20.17 4.92 27.28
CA ASP A 2 21.27 5.57 26.58
C ASP A 2 20.79 6.29 25.32
N LYS A 3 21.26 7.52 25.07
CA LYS A 3 20.89 8.30 23.86
C LYS A 3 21.25 7.55 22.56
N SER A 4 22.20 6.62 22.63
CA SER A 4 22.58 5.73 21.53
C SER A 4 21.46 4.75 21.14
N TYR A 5 20.79 4.15 22.13
CA TYR A 5 19.72 3.17 21.87
C TYR A 5 18.49 3.82 21.24
N ALA A 6 18.08 4.98 21.77
CA ALA A 6 16.94 5.73 21.22
C ALA A 6 17.13 6.11 19.74
N LYS A 7 18.36 6.51 19.35
CA LYS A 7 18.69 6.81 17.95
C LYS A 7 18.70 5.58 17.05
N SER A 8 18.99 4.39 17.58
CA SER A 8 18.96 3.15 16.81
C SER A 8 17.53 2.69 16.54
N GLU A 9 16.65 2.71 17.55
CA GLU A 9 15.22 2.37 17.40
C GLU A 9 14.51 3.29 16.40
N GLU A 10 14.83 4.58 16.42
CA GLU A 10 14.23 5.56 15.51
C GLU A 10 14.63 5.31 14.05
N LYS A 11 15.89 4.91 13.82
CA LYS A 11 16.38 4.50 12.48
C LYS A 11 15.73 3.20 12.01
N GLU A 12 15.63 2.20 12.88
CA GLU A 12 14.97 0.94 12.56
C GLU A 12 13.48 1.15 12.25
N SER A 13 12.78 1.96 13.03
CA SER A 13 11.38 2.34 12.81
C SER A 13 11.18 3.01 11.45
N LYS A 14 12.07 3.94 11.07
CA LYS A 14 12.02 4.62 9.78
C LYS A 14 12.28 3.67 8.61
N LEU A 15 13.26 2.78 8.74
CA LEU A 15 13.59 1.80 7.71
C LEU A 15 12.45 0.78 7.53
N GLY A 16 11.84 0.33 8.62
CA GLY A 16 10.66 -0.52 8.62
C GLY A 16 9.45 0.13 7.93
N GLU A 17 9.20 1.42 8.17
CA GLU A 17 8.14 2.15 7.46
C GLU A 17 8.41 2.29 5.96
N TRP A 18 9.65 2.50 5.55
CA TRP A 18 10.02 2.52 4.13
C TRP A 18 9.76 1.18 3.45
N ILE A 19 10.18 0.08 4.08
CA ILE A 19 9.91 -1.27 3.58
C ILE A 19 8.41 -1.50 3.45
N LEU A 20 7.63 -1.16 4.48
CA LEU A 20 6.18 -1.31 4.46
C LEU A 20 5.55 -0.47 3.34
N PHE A 21 5.98 0.77 3.17
CA PHE A 21 5.49 1.65 2.10
C PHE A 21 5.72 1.02 0.71
N PHE A 22 6.92 0.53 0.42
CA PHE A 22 7.21 -0.09 -0.87
C PHE A 22 6.42 -1.39 -1.10
N ASN A 23 6.23 -2.21 -0.06
CA ASN A 23 5.40 -3.41 -0.16
C ASN A 23 3.95 -3.06 -0.50
N ILE A 24 3.36 -2.09 0.21
CA ILE A 24 2.00 -1.65 -0.08
C ILE A 24 1.91 -0.98 -1.46
N LEU A 25 2.95 -0.27 -1.91
CA LEU A 25 3.00 0.32 -3.24
C LEU A 25 2.96 -0.74 -4.34
N LEU A 26 3.70 -1.83 -4.16
CA LEU A 26 3.67 -2.97 -5.09
C LEU A 26 2.27 -3.62 -5.13
N ILE A 27 1.64 -3.80 -3.97
CA ILE A 27 0.25 -4.30 -3.90
C ILE A 27 -0.70 -3.36 -4.64
N PHE A 28 -0.55 -2.05 -4.46
CA PHE A 28 -1.36 -1.05 -5.13
C PHE A 28 -1.24 -1.13 -6.66
N ILE A 29 0.01 -1.21 -7.16
CA ILE A 29 0.28 -1.36 -8.60
C ILE A 29 -0.33 -2.67 -9.13
N TRP A 30 -0.18 -3.77 -8.39
CA TRP A 30 -0.77 -5.06 -8.76
C TRP A 30 -2.31 -4.99 -8.81
N LEU A 31 -2.96 -4.35 -7.83
CA LEU A 31 -4.42 -4.17 -7.85
C LEU A 31 -4.90 -3.34 -9.04
N LEU A 32 -4.16 -2.29 -9.43
CA LEU A 32 -4.46 -1.52 -10.64
C LEU A 32 -4.35 -2.39 -11.89
N TYR A 33 -3.33 -3.25 -11.95
CA TYR A 33 -3.17 -4.22 -13.03
C TYR A 33 -4.32 -5.23 -13.08
N GLU A 34 -4.71 -5.82 -11.95
CA GLU A 34 -5.84 -6.75 -11.87
C GLU A 34 -7.15 -6.09 -12.29
N LEU A 35 -7.38 -4.85 -11.86
CA LEU A 35 -8.57 -4.10 -12.29
C LEU A 35 -8.55 -3.89 -13.80
N TYR A 36 -7.42 -3.46 -14.38
CA TYR A 36 -7.26 -3.31 -15.82
C TYR A 36 -7.48 -4.65 -16.56
N ALA A 37 -6.88 -5.74 -16.08
CA ALA A 37 -7.03 -7.06 -16.67
C ALA A 37 -8.49 -7.53 -16.63
N SER A 38 -9.23 -7.23 -15.55
CA SER A 38 -10.65 -7.60 -15.41
C SER A 38 -11.56 -6.96 -16.47
N PHE A 39 -11.17 -5.83 -17.06
CA PHE A 39 -11.90 -5.20 -18.15
C PHE A 39 -11.56 -5.77 -19.53
N ASN A 40 -10.39 -6.39 -19.68
CA ASN A 40 -9.87 -6.91 -20.95
C ASN A 40 -9.95 -8.43 -21.06
N THR A 41 -10.35 -9.12 -20.00
CA THR A 41 -10.46 -10.58 -19.96
C THR A 41 -11.92 -10.99 -19.81
N GLU A 42 -12.33 -12.01 -20.54
CA GLU A 42 -13.70 -12.53 -20.42
C GLU A 42 -13.80 -13.36 -19.12
N PRO A 43 -14.72 -13.01 -18.20
CA PRO A 43 -14.82 -13.70 -16.92
C PRO A 43 -15.36 -15.12 -17.11
N SER A 44 -14.85 -16.06 -16.31
CA SER A 44 -15.33 -17.45 -16.35
C SER A 44 -16.72 -17.55 -15.73
N TYR A 45 -17.02 -16.71 -14.75
CA TYR A 45 -18.32 -16.66 -14.08
C TYR A 45 -18.89 -15.23 -14.02
N ARG A 46 -20.21 -15.10 -14.14
CA ARG A 46 -20.89 -13.77 -14.16
C ARG A 46 -20.65 -12.92 -12.91
N TRP A 47 -20.48 -13.55 -11.75
CA TRP A 47 -20.27 -12.86 -10.48
C TRP A 47 -18.83 -12.31 -10.35
N GLU A 48 -17.85 -12.91 -11.02
CA GLU A 48 -16.45 -12.46 -11.00
C GLU A 48 -16.32 -11.06 -11.57
N LYS A 49 -17.07 -10.75 -12.63
CA LYS A 49 -17.05 -9.40 -13.23
C LYS A 49 -17.53 -8.35 -12.23
N SER A 50 -18.66 -8.59 -11.57
CA SER A 50 -19.21 -7.67 -10.56
C SER A 50 -18.32 -7.56 -9.34
N PHE A 51 -17.75 -8.67 -8.87
CA PHE A 51 -16.84 -8.71 -7.74
C PHE A 51 -15.52 -8.01 -8.06
N ASN A 52 -14.92 -8.25 -9.23
CA ASN A 52 -13.67 -7.64 -9.65
C ASN A 52 -13.84 -6.12 -9.80
N ILE A 53 -14.90 -5.65 -10.47
CA ILE A 53 -15.10 -4.21 -10.67
C ILE A 53 -15.33 -3.48 -9.34
N VAL A 54 -16.23 -3.98 -8.48
CA VAL A 54 -16.57 -3.28 -7.23
C VAL A 54 -15.53 -3.55 -6.15
N GLY A 55 -15.15 -4.81 -5.96
CA GLY A 55 -14.21 -5.25 -4.93
C GLY A 55 -12.80 -4.74 -5.14
N LEU A 56 -12.25 -4.83 -6.36
CA LEU A 56 -10.91 -4.28 -6.64
C LEU A 56 -10.92 -2.76 -6.51
N SER A 57 -11.96 -2.06 -6.97
CA SER A 57 -12.06 -0.61 -6.81
C SER A 57 -12.06 -0.19 -5.34
N LEU A 58 -12.82 -0.87 -4.48
CA LEU A 58 -12.82 -0.63 -3.04
C LEU A 58 -11.46 -0.96 -2.41
N GLY A 59 -10.83 -2.06 -2.83
CA GLY A 59 -9.49 -2.45 -2.39
C GLY A 59 -8.43 -1.40 -2.76
N ILE A 60 -8.47 -0.89 -3.99
CA ILE A 60 -7.59 0.18 -4.48
C ILE A 60 -7.74 1.44 -3.63
N ILE A 61 -8.98 1.87 -3.35
CA ILE A 61 -9.25 3.05 -2.50
C ILE A 61 -8.65 2.84 -1.10
N PHE A 62 -8.90 1.67 -0.50
CA PHE A 62 -8.39 1.36 0.83
C PHE A 62 -6.86 1.36 0.88
N VAL A 63 -6.21 0.68 -0.07
CA VAL A 63 -4.75 0.62 -0.16
C VAL A 63 -4.15 2.00 -0.44
N PHE A 64 -4.81 2.83 -1.26
CA PHE A 64 -4.40 4.21 -1.51
C PHE A 64 -4.43 5.05 -0.23
N ILE A 65 -5.48 4.94 0.59
CA ILE A 65 -5.56 5.65 1.87
C ILE A 65 -4.41 5.23 2.80
N LEU A 66 -4.09 3.92 2.86
CA LEU A 66 -2.95 3.42 3.63
C LEU A 66 -1.62 3.98 3.13
N LEU A 67 -1.41 4.03 1.80
CA LEU A 67 -0.21 4.63 1.21
C LEU A 67 -0.06 6.10 1.58
N VAL A 68 -1.15 6.87 1.54
CA VAL A 68 -1.15 8.28 1.93
C VAL A 68 -0.81 8.44 3.41
N ALA A 69 -1.36 7.59 4.29
CA ALA A 69 -1.05 7.62 5.71
C ALA A 69 0.43 7.31 5.99
N LEU A 70 0.98 6.27 5.35
CA LEU A 70 2.40 5.91 5.47
C LEU A 70 3.32 6.99 4.90
N ALA A 71 2.99 7.56 3.73
CA ALA A 71 3.75 8.66 3.14
C ALA A 71 3.80 9.86 4.09
N LYS A 72 2.68 10.23 4.72
CA LYS A 72 2.64 11.29 5.73
C LYS A 72 3.53 10.98 6.93
N SER A 73 3.51 9.75 7.44
CA SER A 73 4.40 9.32 8.54
C SER A 73 5.87 9.44 8.14
N LEU A 74 6.24 8.90 6.98
CA LEU A 74 7.61 8.93 6.46
C LEU A 74 8.14 10.34 6.22
N ILE A 75 7.32 11.24 5.67
CA ILE A 75 7.67 12.66 5.48
C ILE A 75 7.93 13.28 6.86
N LYS A 76 7.03 13.07 7.83
CA LYS A 76 7.21 13.60 9.19
C LYS A 76 8.51 13.11 9.83
N LYS A 77 8.84 11.82 9.72
CA LYS A 77 10.10 11.25 10.27
C LYS A 77 11.36 11.57 9.44
N THR A 78 11.20 12.16 8.26
CA THR A 78 12.35 12.52 7.40
C THR A 78 12.71 13.99 7.49
N PHE A 79 11.73 14.84 7.73
CA PHE A 79 11.91 16.29 7.78
C PHE A 79 11.69 16.89 9.19
N SER A 80 11.43 16.05 10.20
CA SER A 80 11.50 16.42 11.62
C SER A 80 12.87 16.11 12.20
#